data_AF-A0A399ZS31-F1
#
_entry.id   AF-A0A399ZS31-F1
#
_cell.length_a   1.000
_cell.length_b   1.000
_cell.length_c   1.000
_cell.angle_alpha   90.00
_cell.angle_beta   90.00
_cell.angle_gamma   90.00
#
_symmetry.space_group_name_H-M   'P 1'
#
loop_
_entity.id
_entity.type
_entity.pdbx_description
1 polymer ?
#
loop_
_entity_poly.entity_id
_entity_poly.type
_entity_poly.pdbx_seq_one_letter_code
_entity_poly.pdbx_strand_id
1 'polypeptide(L)'
;MTQPHIPENVEIHGPLDEIGAQVLTTDALQFIVALQREFNQRRLELVQKRSERQARIDAGEDPTFLPETAAVRQDPAWRVAPIPDALQRRHLEITGPTDKK
;
A
#
# COMPACT_ATOMS: atom_id res chain seq x y z
N MET A 1 17.25 8.52 24.71
CA MET A 1 16.33 7.42 24.34
C MET A 1 17.17 6.23 23.89
N THR A 2 16.75 4.99 24.18
CA THR A 2 17.51 3.79 23.82
C THR A 2 17.41 3.54 22.32
N GLN A 3 18.52 3.21 21.66
CA GLN A 3 18.50 2.83 20.24
C GLN A 3 17.62 1.58 20.03
N PRO A 4 16.84 1.50 18.93
CA PRO A 4 15.98 0.36 18.68
C PRO A 4 16.80 -0.89 18.38
N HIS A 5 16.27 -2.05 18.77
CA HIS A 5 16.84 -3.32 18.39
C HIS A 5 16.43 -3.63 16.94
N ILE A 6 17.41 -3.76 16.05
CA ILE A 6 17.18 -4.03 14.64
C ILE A 6 16.93 -5.53 14.44
N PRO A 7 15.81 -5.95 13.83
CA PRO A 7 15.53 -7.36 13.56
C PRO A 7 16.57 -8.00 12.62
N GLU A 8 16.73 -9.32 12.71
CA GLU A 8 17.68 -10.06 11.86
C GLU A 8 17.38 -9.88 10.36
N ASN A 9 18.46 -9.80 9.57
CA ASN A 9 18.42 -9.59 8.11
C ASN A 9 17.73 -8.29 7.69
N VAL A 10 17.86 -7.24 8.50
CA VAL A 10 17.41 -5.88 8.19
C VAL A 10 18.60 -4.95 8.19
N GLU A 11 18.71 -4.15 7.13
CA GLU A 11 19.69 -3.09 7.01
C GLU A 11 18.97 -1.73 6.96
N ILE A 12 19.48 -0.75 7.70
CA ILE A 12 18.99 0.63 7.67
C ILE A 12 20.08 1.47 7.00
N HIS A 13 19.84 1.91 5.76
CA HIS A 13 20.80 2.71 5.00
C HIS A 13 20.76 4.21 5.31
N GLY A 14 19.66 4.69 5.91
CA GLY A 14 19.51 6.10 6.32
C GLY A 14 20.04 6.38 7.73
N PRO A 15 20.21 7.66 8.10
CA PRO A 15 20.59 8.02 9.46
C PRO A 15 19.48 7.61 10.44
N LEU A 16 19.87 6.97 11.54
CA LEU A 16 18.99 6.69 12.67
C LEU A 16 19.25 7.71 13.79
N ASP A 17 18.91 8.97 13.50
CA ASP A 17 18.98 10.07 14.45
C ASP A 17 17.86 9.99 15.50
N GLU A 18 17.80 10.95 16.42
CA GLU A 18 16.81 10.95 17.50
C GLU A 18 15.35 10.98 17.00
N ILE A 19 15.09 11.57 15.83
CA ILE A 19 13.75 11.61 15.23
C ILE A 19 13.45 10.28 14.56
N GLY A 20 14.40 9.74 13.80
CA GLY A 20 14.31 8.42 13.19
C GLY A 20 14.03 7.33 14.23
N ALA A 21 14.70 7.38 15.38
CA ALA A 21 14.50 6.43 16.48
C ALA A 21 13.12 6.53 17.16
N GLN A 22 12.43 7.69 17.06
CA GLN A 22 11.05 7.83 17.55
C GLN A 22 10.03 7.11 16.65
N VAL A 23 10.32 7.01 15.35
CA VAL A 23 9.44 6.36 14.36
C VAL A 23 9.81 4.89 14.19
N LEU A 24 11.10 4.60 14.01
CA LEU A 24 11.65 3.26 13.81
C LEU A 24 11.96 2.58 15.14
N THR A 25 10.97 2.54 16.04
CA THR A 25 11.07 1.80 17.29
C THR A 25 11.24 0.30 17.01
N THR A 26 11.73 -0.48 18.00
CA THR A 26 11.86 -1.94 17.87
C THR A 26 10.56 -2.59 17.40
N ASP A 27 9.43 -2.24 18.00
CA ASP A 27 8.12 -2.82 17.68
C ASP A 27 7.66 -2.42 16.26
N ALA A 28 7.90 -1.17 15.86
CA ALA A 28 7.60 -0.69 14.51
C ALA A 28 8.44 -1.44 13.45
N LEU A 29 9.73 -1.64 13.72
CA LEU A 29 10.62 -2.41 12.85
C LEU A 29 10.15 -3.86 12.73
N GLN A 30 9.83 -4.51 13.85
CA GLN A 30 9.29 -5.88 13.84
C GLN A 30 8.00 -5.98 13.00
N PHE A 31 7.10 -5.02 13.16
CA PHE A 31 5.85 -4.99 12.41
C PHE A 31 6.08 -4.80 10.91
N ILE A 32 6.90 -3.84 10.50
CA ILE A 32 7.20 -3.59 9.08
C ILE A 32 7.89 -4.80 8.45
N VAL A 33 8.80 -5.45 9.19
CA VAL A 33 9.46 -6.68 8.73
C VAL A 33 8.47 -7.81 8.51
N ALA A 34 7.49 -7.98 9.41
CA ALA A 34 6.43 -8.96 9.22
C ALA A 34 5.61 -8.68 7.95
N LEU A 35 5.20 -7.41 7.74
CA LEU A 35 4.49 -7.01 6.53
C LEU A 35 5.32 -7.25 5.25
N GLN A 36 6.61 -6.91 5.27
CA GLN A 36 7.51 -7.10 4.14
C GLN A 36 7.64 -8.58 3.79
N ARG A 37 7.85 -9.45 4.80
CA ARG A 37 8.00 -10.90 4.60
C ARG A 37 6.72 -11.53 4.07
N GLU A 38 5.56 -11.11 4.58
CA GLU A 38 4.26 -11.66 4.18
C GLU A 38 3.83 -11.19 2.78
N PHE A 39 3.96 -9.90 2.48
CA PHE A 39 3.28 -9.31 1.32
C PHE A 39 4.19 -8.93 0.15
N ASN A 40 5.51 -8.82 0.34
CA ASN A 40 6.39 -8.31 -0.72
C ASN A 40 6.43 -9.22 -1.95
N GLN A 41 6.36 -10.55 -1.77
CA GLN A 41 6.34 -11.49 -2.89
C GLN A 41 5.14 -11.20 -3.80
N ARG A 42 3.95 -11.05 -3.22
CA ARG A 42 2.74 -10.72 -3.99
C ARG A 42 2.83 -9.33 -4.64
N ARG A 43 3.42 -8.35 -3.95
CA ARG A 43 3.63 -7.00 -4.50
C ARG A 43 4.50 -7.07 -5.77
N LEU A 44 5.59 -7.84 -5.74
CA LEU A 44 6.50 -8.03 -6.89
C LEU A 44 5.78 -8.71 -8.06
N GLU A 45 5.01 -9.76 -7.82
CA GLU A 45 4.19 -10.41 -8.85
C GLU A 45 3.21 -9.43 -9.51
N LEU A 46 2.57 -8.55 -8.73
CA LEU A 46 1.64 -7.56 -9.25
C LEU A 46 2.33 -6.49 -10.09
N VAL A 47 3.55 -6.09 -9.72
CA VAL A 47 4.36 -5.18 -10.55
C VAL A 47 4.69 -5.83 -11.89
N GLN A 48 5.10 -7.11 -11.88
CA GLN A 48 5.36 -7.85 -13.11
C GLN A 48 4.11 -7.96 -14.00
N LYS A 49 2.95 -8.28 -13.40
CA LYS A 49 1.66 -8.33 -14.11
C LYS A 49 1.27 -7.00 -14.76
N ARG A 50 1.69 -5.86 -14.20
CA ARG A 50 1.47 -4.54 -14.83
C ARG A 50 2.29 -4.42 -16.11
N SER A 51 3.56 -4.80 -16.09
CA SER A 51 4.42 -4.82 -17.28
C SER A 51 3.87 -5.75 -18.36
N GLU A 52 3.41 -6.95 -17.98
CA GLU A 52 2.77 -7.89 -18.91
C GLU A 52 1.47 -7.32 -19.49
N ARG A 53 0.64 -6.66 -18.67
CA ARG A 53 -0.58 -6.02 -19.17
C ARG A 53 -0.26 -4.89 -20.15
N GLN A 54 0.74 -4.08 -19.85
CA GLN A 54 1.17 -2.99 -20.72
C GLN A 54 1.64 -3.52 -22.07
N ALA A 55 2.46 -4.58 -22.10
CA ALA A 55 2.93 -5.18 -23.34
C ALA A 55 1.79 -5.69 -24.24
N ARG A 56 0.70 -6.20 -23.66
CA ARG A 56 -0.48 -6.59 -24.45
C ARG A 56 -1.24 -5.38 -25.00
N ILE A 57 -1.36 -4.31 -24.22
CA ILE A 57 -1.96 -3.06 -24.68
C ILE A 57 -1.15 -2.47 -25.84
N ASP A 58 0.18 -2.45 -25.72
CA ASP A 58 1.08 -1.97 -26.78
C ASP A 58 0.98 -2.83 -28.05
N ALA A 59 0.62 -4.10 -27.91
CA ALA A 59 0.35 -5.02 -29.03
C ALA A 59 -1.06 -4.88 -29.62
N GLY A 60 -1.87 -3.93 -29.15
CA GLY A 60 -3.20 -3.62 -29.67
C GLY A 60 -4.39 -4.16 -28.84
N GLU A 61 -4.17 -4.69 -27.63
CA GLU A 61 -5.26 -5.04 -26.72
C GLU A 61 -5.84 -3.79 -26.04
N ASP A 62 -7.03 -3.35 -26.42
CA ASP A 62 -7.69 -2.22 -25.76
C ASP A 62 -8.17 -2.58 -24.33
N PRO A 63 -7.98 -1.68 -23.34
CA PRO A 63 -8.59 -1.83 -22.03
C PRO A 63 -10.13 -1.80 -22.12
N THR A 64 -10.77 -2.89 -21.71
CA THR A 64 -12.23 -3.00 -21.67
C THR A 64 -12.70 -3.66 -20.37
N PHE A 65 -14.02 -3.65 -20.14
CA PHE A 65 -14.61 -4.35 -19.00
C PHE A 65 -14.43 -5.86 -19.13
N LEU A 66 -13.83 -6.47 -18.11
CA LEU A 66 -13.61 -7.91 -18.07
C LEU A 66 -14.95 -8.67 -18.00
N PRO A 67 -15.22 -9.62 -18.91
CA PRO A 67 -16.42 -10.45 -18.87
C PRO A 67 -16.51 -11.28 -17.58
N GLU A 68 -15.39 -11.79 -17.07
CA GLU A 68 -15.36 -12.66 -15.88
C GLU A 68 -15.82 -11.98 -14.59
N THR A 69 -15.82 -10.63 -14.54
CA THR A 69 -16.30 -9.85 -13.39
C THR A 69 -17.67 -9.20 -13.62
N ALA A 70 -18.38 -9.58 -14.69
CA ALA A 70 -19.70 -9.03 -15.00
C ALA A 70 -20.72 -9.25 -13.88
N ALA A 71 -20.73 -10.46 -13.28
CA ALA A 71 -21.65 -10.79 -12.18
C ALA A 71 -21.52 -9.86 -10.98
N VAL A 72 -20.28 -9.45 -10.62
CA VAL A 72 -20.03 -8.50 -9.52
C VAL A 72 -20.58 -7.11 -9.86
N ARG A 73 -20.38 -6.65 -11.11
CA ARG A 73 -20.87 -5.33 -11.55
C ARG A 73 -22.39 -5.25 -11.65
N GLN A 74 -23.03 -6.38 -11.92
CA GLN A 74 -24.47 -6.48 -12.14
C GLN A 74 -25.26 -6.78 -10.87
N ASP A 75 -24.59 -7.05 -9.74
CA ASP A 75 -25.24 -7.32 -8.46
C ASP A 75 -25.76 -6.02 -7.81
N PRO A 76 -27.09 -5.79 -7.74
CA PRO A 76 -27.65 -4.59 -7.14
C PRO A 76 -27.61 -4.60 -5.60
N ALA A 77 -27.41 -5.77 -4.99
CA ALA A 77 -27.40 -5.97 -3.55
C ALA A 77 -26.03 -5.71 -2.92
N TRP A 78 -24.95 -5.85 -3.69
CA TRP A 78 -23.60 -5.65 -3.18
C TRP A 78 -23.38 -4.21 -2.70
N ARG A 79 -22.79 -4.06 -1.51
CA ARG A 79 -22.37 -2.79 -0.91
C ARG A 79 -21.04 -2.97 -0.17
N VAL A 80 -20.27 -1.89 -0.06
CA VAL A 80 -19.09 -1.84 0.81
C VAL A 80 -19.48 -1.91 2.29
N ALA A 81 -18.50 -2.14 3.17
CA ALA A 81 -18.70 -2.10 4.61
C ALA A 81 -19.17 -0.71 5.10
N PRO A 82 -19.85 -0.62 6.26
CA PRO A 82 -20.28 0.66 6.83
C PRO A 82 -19.15 1.67 6.95
N ILE A 83 -19.42 2.92 6.57
CA ILE A 83 -18.44 4.01 6.56
C ILE A 83 -18.45 4.68 7.95
N PRO A 84 -17.28 4.88 8.60
CA PRO A 84 -17.19 5.61 9.86
C PRO A 84 -17.72 7.05 9.76
N ASP A 85 -18.32 7.58 10.82
CA ASP A 85 -18.92 8.93 10.84
C ASP A 85 -17.96 10.03 10.37
N ALA A 86 -16.68 9.93 10.75
CA ALA A 86 -15.64 10.88 10.36
C ALA A 86 -15.40 10.94 8.84
N LEU A 87 -15.79 9.90 8.09
CA LEU A 87 -15.60 9.77 6.64
C LEU A 87 -16.86 10.02 5.82
N GLN A 88 -18.01 10.27 6.47
CA GLN A 88 -19.31 10.46 5.78
C GLN A 88 -19.38 11.79 4.99
N ARG A 89 -18.57 12.80 5.33
CA ARG A 89 -18.69 14.17 4.78
C ARG A 89 -17.37 14.71 4.20
N ARG A 90 -16.82 14.07 3.16
CA ARG A 90 -15.57 14.46 2.46
C ARG A 90 -15.81 15.39 1.26
N HIS A 91 -16.60 16.45 1.46
CA HIS A 91 -17.00 17.39 0.39
C HIS A 91 -15.84 18.21 -0.16
N LEU A 92 -14.78 18.40 0.64
CA LEU A 92 -13.52 19.02 0.23
C LEU A 92 -12.37 18.24 0.85
N GLU A 93 -11.33 18.03 0.07
CA GLU A 93 -10.08 17.45 0.52
C GLU A 93 -8.93 18.34 0.07
N ILE A 94 -8.05 18.68 1.01
CA ILE A 94 -6.81 19.38 0.72
C ILE A 94 -5.68 18.36 0.75
N THR A 95 -4.84 18.39 -0.28
CA THR A 95 -3.61 17.59 -0.34
C THR A 95 -2.41 18.51 -0.18
N GLY A 96 -1.30 17.96 0.33
CA GLY A 96 -0.08 18.71 0.57
C GLY A 96 1.04 17.80 1.05
N PRO A 97 2.28 18.31 1.08
CA PRO A 97 3.39 17.55 1.61
C PRO A 97 3.25 17.33 3.12
N THR A 98 4.00 16.36 3.65
CA THR A 98 4.02 16.05 5.10
C THR A 98 4.96 16.97 5.88
N ASP A 99 5.56 17.98 5.23
CA ASP A 99 6.47 18.92 5.86
C ASP A 99 5.79 19.71 6.98
N LYS A 100 6.51 19.88 8.10
CA LYS A 100 6.09 20.79 9.16
C LYS A 100 6.30 22.23 8.71
N LYS A 101 5.25 23.04 8.74
CA LYS A 101 5.34 24.50 8.58
C LYS A 101 5.83 25.19 9.84
#